data_AF-A0A534VDK5-F1
#
_entry.id   AF-A0A534VDK5-F1
#
_cell.length_a   1.000
_cell.length_b   1.000
_cell.length_c   1.000
_cell.angle_alpha   90.00
_cell.angle_beta   90.00
_cell.angle_gamma   90.00
#
_symmetry.space_group_name_H-M   'P 1'
#
loop_
_entity.id
_entity.type
_entity.pdbx_description
1 polymer ?
#
loop_
_entity_poly.entity_id
_entity_poly.type
_entity_poly.pdbx_seq_one_letter_code
_entity_poly.pdbx_strand_id
1 'polypeptide(L)' 'MLNELKVLANKKDIPYQSLIKVYLAEKIAEERKAN' A
#
# COMPACT_ATOMS: atom_id res chain seq x y z
N MET A 1 9.22 -4.64 8.71
CA MET A 1 8.46 -3.59 8.01
C MET A 1 8.80 -3.45 6.52
N LEU A 2 9.92 -2.83 6.09
CA LEU A 2 10.19 -2.63 4.65
C LEU A 2 10.33 -3.94 3.85
N ASN A 3 10.90 -4.98 4.49
CA ASN A 3 11.07 -6.30 3.89
C ASN A 3 9.72 -7.00 3.67
N GLU A 4 8.79 -6.89 4.62
CA GLU A 4 7.43 -7.44 4.46
C GLU A 4 6.68 -6.76 3.31
N LEU A 5 6.81 -5.43 3.17
CA LEU A 5 6.25 -4.68 2.06
C LEU A 5 6.81 -5.13 0.71
N LYS A 6 8.12 -5.39 0.62
CA LYS A 6 8.74 -5.96 -0.58
C LYS A 6 8.22 -7.36 -0.89
N VAL A 7 8.09 -8.22 0.12
CA VAL A 7 7.53 -9.57 -0.04
C VAL A 7 6.08 -9.51 -0.53
N LEU A 8 5.25 -8.63 0.04
CA LEU A 8 3.86 -8.44 -0.37
C LEU A 8 3.75 -7.90 -1.79
N ALA A 9 4.63 -6.98 -2.18
CA ALA A 9 4.67 -6.43 -3.53
C ALA A 9 5.03 -7.50 -4.56
N ASN A 10 6.04 -8.32 -4.27
CA ASN A 10 6.40 -9.46 -5.11
C ASN A 10 5.25 -10.47 -5.23
N LYS A 11 4.55 -10.78 -4.13
CA LYS A 11 3.37 -11.68 -4.16
C LYS A 11 2.22 -11.15 -5.02
N LYS A 12 2.08 -9.82 -5.12
CA LYS A 12 1.05 -9.14 -5.92
C LYS A 12 1.52 -8.82 -7.35
N ASP A 13 2.74 -9.23 -7.71
CA ASP A 13 3.38 -8.92 -8.99
C ASP A 13 3.39 -7.42 -9.32
N ILE A 14 3.69 -6.58 -8.33
CA ILE A 14 3.83 -5.12 -8.51
C ILE A 14 5.07 -4.57 -7.81
N PRO A 15 5.64 -3.44 -8.26
CA PRO A 15 6.73 -2.78 -7.56
C PRO A 15 6.32 -2.34 -6.15
N TYR A 16 7.21 -2.52 -5.16
CA TYR A 16 6.89 -2.14 -3.77
C TYR A 16 6.56 -0.66 -3.60
N GLN A 17 7.16 0.21 -4.41
CA GLN A 17 6.85 1.64 -4.43
C GLN A 17 5.42 1.92 -4.92
N SER A 18 4.92 1.11 -5.86
CA SER A 18 3.52 1.18 -6.30
C SER A 18 2.58 0.65 -5.22
N LEU A 19 2.94 -0.45 -4.56
CA LEU A 19 2.14 -1.00 -3.45
C LEU A 19 1.96 0.02 -2.32
N ILE A 20 3.02 0.75 -1.95
CA ILE A 20 2.96 1.81 -0.94
C ILE A 20 1.93 2.88 -1.32
N LYS A 21 1.93 3.31 -2.59
CA LYS A 21 1.00 4.34 -3.07
C LYS A 21 -0.46 3.87 -2.99
N VAL A 22 -0.72 2.61 -3.32
CA VAL A 22 -2.08 2.03 -3.23
C VAL A 22 -2.56 2.04 -1.79
N TYR A 23 -1.80 1.47 -0.86
CA TYR A 23 -2.18 1.43 0.55
C TYR A 23 -2.35 2.82 1.17
N LEU A 24 -1.47 3.77 0.81
CA LEU A 24 -1.60 5.14 1.30
C LEU A 24 -2.87 5.81 0.74
N ALA A 25 -3.18 5.61 -0.53
CA ALA A 25 -4.39 6.15 -1.14
C ALA A 25 -5.67 5.56 -0.51
N GLU A 26 -5.70 4.25 -0.27
CA GLU A 26 -6.79 3.57 0.43
C GLU A 26 -6.98 4.16 1.83
N LYS A 27 -5.89 4.29 2.60
CA LYS A 27 -5.96 4.84 3.96
C LYS A 27 -6.44 6.29 3.97
N ILE A 28 -5.95 7.13 3.06
CA ILE A 28 -6.43 8.52 2.92
C ILE A 28 -7.93 8.56 2.58
N ALA A 29 -8.39 7.68 1.70
CA ALA A 29 -9.81 7.62 1.34
C ALA A 29 -10.69 7.17 2.52
N GLU A 30 -10.22 6.24 3.34
CA GLU A 30 -10.90 5.85 4.60
C GLU A 30 -10.99 7.03 5.57
N GLU A 31 -9.88 7.72 5.82
CA GLU A 31 -9.84 8.88 6.73
C GLU A 31 -10.74 10.03 6.23
N ARG A 32 -10.84 10.23 4.91
CA ARG A 32 -11.75 11.22 4.32
C ARG A 32 -13.22 10.85 4.42
N LYS A 33 -13.57 9.57 4.52
CA LYS A 33 -14.97 9.11 4.71
C LYS A 33 -15.40 9.11 6.17
N ALA A 34 -14.45 9.05 7.09
CA ALA A 34 -14.69 9.04 8.53
C ALA A 34 -14.90 10.46 9.12
N ASN A 35 -14.71 11.51 8.32
CA ASN A 35 -14.94 12.92 8.65
C ASN A 35 -16.10 13.49 7.82
#